data_AF-A0A968JHH2-F1
#
_entry.id   AF-A0A968JHH2-F1
#
_cell.length_a   1.000
_cell.length_b   1.000
_cell.length_c   1.000
_cell.angle_alpha   90.00
_cell.angle_beta   90.00
_cell.angle_gamma   90.00
#
_symmetry.space_group_name_H-M   'P 1'
#
loop_
_entity.id
_entity.type
_entity.pdbx_description
1 polymer ?
#
loop_
_entity_poly.entity_id
_entity_poly.type
_entity_poly.pdbx_seq_one_letter_code
_entity_poly.pdbx_strand_id
1 'polypeptide(L)'
;MRRGLRLLTTQRGGLRLYQWLWLLFCVVAALAVVAPRTLSQPLVYQTSAEVRFDTTRYAGLYDAAGNPSPDFQVALRDASDALRQRLLAERNVRFGAPNYRIAYVPQAPGVVQVQGFGATSAEAQTLANAAADELVRQVQAAGGREVLRNLLGWELVAALQGEAPANRFQTHLRAIIEQSAYPMNRAIEPVAVRMDVASLTTDERDDLTRSLESRYDLWTFEVNTRNAALDASCNTASITTTGRREAALAACAATAPTVAAELELRDQAIASRQSIQDALRYLLDTHDTIFMPEQPGPAFRVAADVPAAPVPRQIAPLLLLAVVAGLVFGTISVAVDRSAGVMDKLRDLWQYRALISNLVLRDLRARYKGSTLGYLWTQLAPLLLMLVFMFVFSLLLPTSIALFPVFLIVGLLPWNYCAEAITSGTRSIIDNANLIKKVYFPREVLPLASVFSSLLNLLLSLPMMFLVMALTQWLALGRLNFAWTFAYLPVLLIIQTLFLVGMTFFLSAFAVFVRDTVHLVGIVIQFWFFLTPVFYSLDLIGGSLARVVRWLNPMASIIEFYREILYGNTVAIGQIPTPAPPALDSMLRVLVTVLLILAAGYWFFQRQSAQFGEEL
;
A
#
# COMPACT_ATOMS: atom_id res chain seq x y z
N MET A 1 19.57 19.65 -26.47
CA MET A 1 18.37 19.89 -27.31
C MET A 1 18.66 20.47 -28.70
N ARG A 2 19.31 21.64 -28.85
CA ARG A 2 19.55 22.28 -30.17
C ARG A 2 20.37 21.45 -31.19
N ARG A 3 21.31 20.59 -30.75
CA ARG A 3 22.02 19.65 -31.64
C ARG A 3 21.16 18.46 -32.11
N GLY A 4 20.22 17.99 -31.28
CA GLY A 4 19.30 16.90 -31.64
C GLY A 4 18.25 17.32 -32.67
N LEU A 5 17.75 18.57 -32.56
CA LEU A 5 16.85 19.17 -33.55
C LEU A 5 17.51 19.40 -34.91
N ARG A 6 18.83 19.70 -34.95
CA ARG A 6 19.56 19.81 -36.23
C ARG A 6 19.72 18.46 -36.94
N LEU A 7 19.91 17.37 -36.19
CA LEU A 7 20.04 16.02 -36.77
C LEU A 7 18.73 15.48 -37.36
N LEU A 8 17.57 15.91 -36.82
CA LEU A 8 16.25 15.63 -37.40
C LEU A 8 16.06 16.25 -38.80
N THR A 9 16.73 17.38 -39.08
CA THR A 9 16.56 18.11 -40.35
C THR A 9 17.55 17.72 -41.45
N THR A 10 18.64 17.01 -41.12
CA THR A 10 19.76 16.80 -42.07
C THR A 10 19.76 15.44 -42.77
N GLN A 11 19.15 14.39 -42.22
CA GLN A 11 19.02 13.10 -42.93
C GLN A 11 17.63 12.94 -43.57
N ARG A 12 17.51 13.37 -44.83
CA ARG A 12 16.31 13.18 -45.67
C ARG A 12 16.27 11.75 -46.22
N GLY A 13 15.42 10.92 -45.62
CA GLY A 13 15.02 9.62 -46.14
C GLY A 13 13.72 9.14 -45.48
N GLY A 14 12.90 8.37 -46.20
CA GLY A 14 11.69 7.75 -45.66
C GLY A 14 11.98 6.88 -44.42
N LEU A 15 11.00 6.73 -43.53
CA LEU A 15 11.09 5.79 -42.40
C LEU A 15 11.30 4.37 -42.93
N ARG A 16 12.31 3.67 -42.39
CA ARG A 16 12.52 2.25 -42.72
C ARG A 16 11.38 1.41 -42.15
N LEU A 17 11.05 0.27 -42.76
CA LEU A 17 9.92 -0.60 -42.35
C LEU A 17 9.94 -0.93 -40.85
N TYR A 18 11.11 -1.21 -40.28
CA TYR A 18 11.23 -1.50 -38.84
C TYR A 18 10.93 -0.29 -37.95
N GLN A 19 11.14 0.95 -38.43
CA GLN A 19 10.83 2.18 -37.67
C GLN A 19 9.31 2.39 -37.60
N TRP A 20 8.58 2.05 -38.68
CA TRP A 20 7.12 2.03 -38.68
C TRP A 20 6.55 0.94 -37.77
N LEU A 21 7.10 -0.27 -37.83
CA LEU A 21 6.69 -1.37 -36.95
C LEU A 21 6.95 -1.04 -35.47
N TRP A 22 8.06 -0.35 -35.16
CA TRP A 22 8.37 0.09 -33.80
C TRP A 22 7.37 1.15 -33.29
N LEU A 23 7.02 2.14 -34.12
CA LEU A 23 5.98 3.13 -33.78
C LEU A 23 4.64 2.47 -33.47
N LEU A 24 4.22 1.52 -34.33
CA LEU A 24 2.99 0.77 -34.13
C LEU A 24 3.06 -0.06 -32.84
N PHE A 25 4.19 -0.70 -32.56
CA PHE A 25 4.41 -1.44 -31.33
C PHE A 25 4.31 -0.54 -30.08
N CYS A 26 4.93 0.64 -30.07
CA CYS A 26 4.85 1.56 -28.94
C CYS A 26 3.41 2.02 -28.66
N VAL A 27 2.63 2.28 -29.70
CA VAL A 27 1.22 2.69 -29.56
C VAL A 27 0.35 1.53 -29.08
N VAL A 28 0.52 0.34 -29.66
CA VAL A 28 -0.22 -0.87 -29.24
C VAL A 28 0.12 -1.24 -27.80
N ALA A 29 1.40 -1.15 -27.41
CA ALA A 29 1.84 -1.40 -26.03
C ALA A 29 1.24 -0.40 -25.03
N ALA A 30 1.24 0.89 -25.36
CA ALA A 30 0.61 1.92 -24.52
C ALA A 30 -0.90 1.66 -24.34
N LEU A 31 -1.59 1.29 -25.42
CA LEU A 31 -3.00 0.90 -25.38
C LEU A 31 -3.22 -0.38 -24.58
N ALA A 32 -2.37 -1.40 -24.73
CA ALA A 32 -2.48 -2.66 -23.99
C ALA A 32 -2.32 -2.48 -22.48
N VAL A 33 -1.59 -1.45 -22.03
CA VAL A 33 -1.44 -1.13 -20.59
C VAL A 33 -2.65 -0.37 -20.07
N VAL A 34 -3.16 0.60 -20.82
CA VAL A 34 -4.22 1.51 -20.35
C VAL A 34 -5.62 0.93 -20.55
N ALA A 35 -5.89 0.30 -21.70
CA ALA A 35 -7.22 -0.16 -22.08
C ALA A 35 -7.85 -1.16 -21.08
N PRO A 36 -7.14 -2.19 -20.57
CA PRO A 36 -7.73 -3.12 -19.60
C PRO A 36 -8.15 -2.40 -18.32
N ARG A 37 -7.35 -1.44 -17.84
CA ARG A 37 -7.63 -0.69 -16.61
C ARG A 37 -8.77 0.32 -16.78
N THR A 38 -8.89 0.95 -17.96
CA THR A 38 -9.97 1.91 -18.22
C THR A 38 -11.29 1.24 -18.56
N LEU A 39 -11.27 0.11 -19.28
CA LEU A 39 -12.47 -0.60 -19.70
C LEU A 39 -13.06 -1.46 -18.56
N SER A 40 -12.25 -1.89 -17.61
CA SER A 40 -12.70 -2.65 -16.42
C SER A 40 -13.24 -1.79 -15.28
N GLN A 41 -13.24 -0.46 -15.40
CA GLN A 41 -13.83 0.40 -14.37
C GLN A 41 -15.32 0.09 -14.22
N PRO A 42 -15.82 -0.16 -12.99
CA PRO A 42 -17.24 -0.43 -12.77
C PRO A 42 -18.09 0.84 -13.00
N LEU A 43 -19.38 0.65 -13.28
CA LEU A 43 -20.32 1.77 -13.32
C LEU A 43 -20.51 2.30 -11.90
N VAL A 44 -20.51 3.63 -11.77
CA VAL A 44 -20.76 4.33 -10.51
C VAL A 44 -21.88 5.33 -10.75
N TYR A 45 -22.88 5.28 -9.89
CA TYR A 45 -23.97 6.26 -9.83
C TYR A 45 -23.71 7.21 -8.67
N GLN A 46 -23.98 8.49 -8.88
CA GLN A 46 -23.85 9.54 -7.87
C GLN A 46 -25.20 10.22 -7.74
N THR A 47 -25.66 10.41 -6.51
CA THR A 47 -26.81 11.27 -6.19
C THR A 47 -26.54 12.03 -4.90
N SER A 48 -27.35 13.04 -4.62
CA SER A 48 -27.22 13.87 -3.43
C SER A 48 -28.54 14.06 -2.70
N ALA A 49 -28.52 13.82 -1.39
CA ALA A 49 -29.52 14.32 -0.45
C ALA A 49 -29.05 15.67 0.11
N GLU A 50 -29.97 16.44 0.68
CA GLU A 50 -29.66 17.71 1.34
C GLU A 50 -30.08 17.63 2.80
N VAL A 51 -29.27 18.16 3.72
CA VAL A 51 -29.59 18.28 5.14
C VAL A 51 -29.65 19.75 5.49
N ARG A 52 -30.77 20.17 6.08
CA ARG A 52 -31.02 21.55 6.50
C ARG A 52 -31.25 21.62 8.00
N PHE A 53 -30.65 22.59 8.67
CA PHE A 53 -30.85 22.79 10.10
C PHE A 53 -30.69 24.25 10.53
N ASP A 54 -31.35 24.61 11.63
CA ASP A 54 -31.38 25.97 12.17
C ASP A 54 -30.05 26.34 12.85
N THR A 55 -29.32 27.25 12.22
CA THR A 55 -28.02 27.72 12.71
C THR A 55 -28.11 28.53 14.01
N THR A 56 -29.26 29.12 14.34
CA THR A 56 -29.43 29.86 15.59
C THR A 56 -29.52 28.92 16.80
N ARG A 57 -30.20 27.78 16.60
CA ARG A 57 -30.37 26.74 17.62
C ARG A 57 -29.10 25.90 17.79
N TYR A 58 -28.42 25.56 16.69
CA TYR A 58 -27.16 24.82 16.69
C TYR A 58 -25.94 25.72 16.52
N ALA A 59 -25.94 26.89 17.18
CA ALA A 59 -24.89 27.90 17.05
C ALA A 59 -23.49 27.37 17.43
N GLY A 60 -23.38 26.30 18.23
CA GLY A 60 -22.11 25.65 18.54
C GLY A 60 -21.41 24.97 17.35
N LEU A 61 -22.14 24.70 16.26
CA LEU A 61 -21.61 24.03 15.06
C LEU A 61 -20.96 25.01 14.06
N TYR A 62 -21.19 26.30 14.20
CA TYR A 62 -20.58 27.33 13.35
C TYR A 62 -19.93 28.41 14.20
N ASP A 63 -18.86 29.01 13.71
CA ASP A 63 -18.32 30.21 14.33
C ASP A 63 -19.19 31.44 14.02
N ALA A 64 -18.93 32.56 14.70
CA ALA A 64 -19.63 33.82 14.47
C ALA A 64 -19.43 34.39 13.04
N ALA A 65 -18.47 33.85 12.28
CA ALA A 65 -18.21 34.20 10.88
C ALA A 65 -18.89 33.23 9.88
N GLY A 66 -19.63 32.23 10.36
CA GLY A 66 -20.35 31.25 9.53
C GLY A 66 -19.49 30.09 9.02
N ASN A 67 -18.26 29.91 9.52
CA ASN A 67 -17.41 28.77 9.19
C ASN A 67 -17.72 27.56 10.10
N PRO A 68 -17.55 26.33 9.60
CA PRO A 68 -17.77 25.12 10.41
C PRO A 68 -16.81 25.06 11.61
N SER A 69 -17.36 24.85 12.81
CA SER A 69 -16.59 24.70 14.05
C SER A 69 -15.92 23.32 14.14
N PRO A 70 -14.96 23.11 15.07
CA PRO A 70 -14.42 21.78 15.34
C PRO A 70 -15.50 20.75 15.72
N ASP A 71 -16.53 21.18 16.45
CA ASP A 71 -17.65 20.32 16.87
C ASP A 71 -18.50 19.87 15.68
N PHE A 72 -18.60 20.69 14.62
CA PHE A 72 -19.24 20.29 13.37
C PHE A 72 -18.44 19.22 12.61
N GLN A 73 -17.11 19.31 12.61
CA GLN A 73 -16.27 18.26 12.02
C GLN A 73 -16.38 16.94 12.80
N VAL A 74 -16.55 17.00 14.12
CA VAL A 74 -16.84 15.82 14.95
C VAL A 74 -18.19 15.23 14.58
N ALA A 75 -19.25 16.05 14.45
CA ALA A 75 -20.57 15.55 14.03
C ALA A 75 -20.55 14.87 12.65
N LEU A 76 -19.80 15.40 11.68
CA LEU A 76 -19.62 14.76 10.37
C LEU A 76 -18.90 13.42 10.47
N ARG A 77 -17.86 13.33 11.31
CA ARG A 77 -17.11 12.11 11.54
C ARG A 77 -17.97 11.06 12.22
N ASP A 78 -18.63 11.42 13.31
CA ASP A 78 -19.52 10.54 14.07
C ASP A 78 -20.63 9.99 13.17
N ALA A 79 -21.19 10.83 12.28
CA ALA A 79 -22.21 10.40 11.34
C ALA A 79 -21.67 9.36 10.34
N SER A 80 -20.45 9.56 9.84
CA SER A 80 -19.80 8.61 8.94
C SER A 80 -19.48 7.27 9.62
N ASP A 81 -19.05 7.31 10.88
CA ASP A 81 -18.69 6.13 11.66
C ASP A 81 -19.94 5.34 12.09
N ALA A 82 -21.00 6.02 12.53
CA ALA A 82 -22.28 5.40 12.85
C ALA A 82 -22.91 4.72 11.62
N LEU A 83 -22.89 5.37 10.46
CA LEU A 83 -23.36 4.76 9.22
C LEU A 83 -22.54 3.52 8.86
N ARG A 84 -21.21 3.60 9.02
CA ARG A 84 -20.30 2.47 8.75
C ARG A 84 -20.63 1.28 9.63
N GLN A 85 -20.82 1.49 10.94
CA GLN A 85 -21.17 0.44 11.87
C GLN A 85 -22.49 -0.24 11.51
N ARG A 86 -23.50 0.55 11.16
CA ARG A 86 -24.82 0.05 10.72
C ARG A 86 -24.70 -0.82 9.46
N LEU A 87 -23.96 -0.36 8.45
CA LEU A 87 -23.78 -1.11 7.19
C LEU A 87 -22.96 -2.40 7.39
N LEU A 88 -22.00 -2.40 8.32
CA LEU A 88 -21.25 -3.62 8.69
C LEU A 88 -22.14 -4.64 9.39
N ALA A 89 -23.06 -4.20 10.25
CA ALA A 89 -24.03 -5.09 10.91
C ALA A 89 -24.97 -5.78 9.88
N GLU A 90 -25.30 -5.08 8.80
CA GLU A 90 -26.09 -5.62 7.67
C GLU A 90 -25.26 -6.51 6.71
N ARG A 91 -23.99 -6.82 7.05
CA ARG A 91 -23.02 -7.57 6.22
C ARG A 91 -22.72 -6.95 4.85
N ASN A 92 -22.87 -5.64 4.70
CA ASN A 92 -22.50 -4.93 3.48
C ASN A 92 -20.97 -4.67 3.43
N VAL A 93 -20.19 -5.68 3.01
CA VAL A 93 -18.71 -5.65 2.93
C VAL A 93 -18.16 -4.61 1.93
N ARG A 94 -19.02 -3.97 1.12
CA ARG A 94 -18.61 -3.05 0.03
C ARG A 94 -18.38 -1.61 0.48
N PHE A 95 -18.83 -1.21 1.68
CA PHE A 95 -18.71 0.18 2.13
C PHE A 95 -17.25 0.60 2.37
N GLY A 96 -16.85 1.73 1.77
CA GLY A 96 -15.47 2.23 1.78
C GLY A 96 -14.65 1.85 0.55
N ALA A 97 -15.20 1.06 -0.38
CA ALA A 97 -14.61 0.87 -1.70
C ALA A 97 -14.65 2.19 -2.50
N PRO A 98 -13.75 2.40 -3.49
CA PRO A 98 -13.73 3.63 -4.31
C PRO A 98 -15.07 3.97 -4.97
N ASN A 99 -15.87 2.92 -5.22
CA ASN A 99 -17.14 2.98 -5.94
C ASN A 99 -18.37 2.94 -5.03
N TYR A 100 -18.17 2.80 -3.72
CA TYR A 100 -19.24 2.73 -2.71
C TYR A 100 -18.83 3.52 -1.48
N ARG A 101 -19.16 4.82 -1.48
CA ARG A 101 -18.69 5.81 -0.51
C ARG A 101 -19.71 6.93 -0.34
N ILE A 102 -19.49 7.76 0.67
CA ILE A 102 -20.26 8.99 0.93
C ILE A 102 -19.33 10.20 0.99
N ALA A 103 -19.88 11.38 0.72
CA ALA A 103 -19.17 12.65 0.93
C ALA A 103 -20.14 13.71 1.48
N TYR A 104 -19.72 14.42 2.53
CA TYR A 104 -20.42 15.56 3.08
C TYR A 104 -19.81 16.85 2.51
N VAL A 105 -20.61 17.65 1.84
CA VAL A 105 -20.18 18.91 1.20
C VAL A 105 -20.99 20.06 1.80
N PRO A 106 -20.42 20.82 2.75
CA PRO A 106 -21.06 22.03 3.27
C PRO A 106 -21.23 23.05 2.14
N GLN A 107 -22.44 23.58 1.95
CA GLN A 107 -22.74 24.55 0.89
C GLN A 107 -22.91 25.96 1.46
N ALA A 108 -23.70 26.08 2.52
CA ALA A 108 -23.96 27.32 3.25
C ALA A 108 -24.15 26.99 4.75
N PRO A 109 -24.09 27.97 5.66
CA PRO A 109 -24.42 27.74 7.06
C PRO A 109 -25.79 27.08 7.20
N GLY A 110 -25.84 25.93 7.87
CA GLY A 110 -27.09 25.17 8.05
C GLY A 110 -27.52 24.31 6.86
N VAL A 111 -26.73 24.25 5.77
CA VAL A 111 -27.03 23.44 4.58
C VAL A 111 -25.84 22.56 4.19
N VAL A 112 -26.04 21.25 4.25
CA VAL A 112 -25.03 20.24 3.90
C VAL A 112 -25.57 19.33 2.80
N GLN A 113 -24.84 19.23 1.70
CA GLN A 113 -25.13 18.28 0.64
C GLN A 113 -24.45 16.94 0.94
N VAL A 114 -25.22 15.86 0.94
CA VAL A 114 -24.75 14.51 1.22
C VAL A 114 -24.73 13.70 -0.06
N GLN A 115 -23.55 13.42 -0.58
CA GLN A 115 -23.37 12.67 -1.83
C GLN A 115 -23.19 11.18 -1.55
N GLY A 116 -24.03 10.34 -2.16
CA GLY A 116 -23.91 8.89 -2.14
C GLY A 116 -23.40 8.35 -3.47
N PHE A 117 -22.44 7.42 -3.40
CA PHE A 117 -21.89 6.71 -4.55
C PHE A 117 -22.22 5.22 -4.45
N GLY A 118 -22.82 4.64 -5.48
CA GLY A 118 -23.24 3.23 -5.50
C GLY A 118 -23.06 2.56 -6.86
N ALA A 119 -23.15 1.22 -6.89
CA ALA A 119 -23.03 0.46 -8.14
C ALA A 119 -24.33 0.49 -8.96
N THR A 120 -25.45 0.77 -8.32
CA THR A 120 -26.76 1.00 -8.95
C THR A 120 -27.33 2.36 -8.55
N SER A 121 -28.29 2.87 -9.32
CA SER A 121 -28.98 4.14 -9.01
C SER A 121 -29.72 4.07 -7.68
N ALA A 122 -30.38 2.93 -7.39
CA ALA A 122 -31.06 2.69 -6.13
C ALA A 122 -30.07 2.63 -4.95
N GLU A 123 -28.93 1.95 -5.10
CA GLU A 123 -27.91 1.90 -4.05
C GLU A 123 -27.30 3.27 -3.75
N ALA A 124 -27.05 4.09 -4.78
CA ALA A 124 -26.53 5.44 -4.57
C ALA A 124 -27.53 6.31 -3.79
N GLN A 125 -28.82 6.17 -4.09
CA GLN A 125 -29.91 6.89 -3.42
C GLN A 125 -30.09 6.43 -1.97
N THR A 126 -30.17 5.12 -1.73
CA THR A 126 -30.31 4.59 -0.36
C THR A 126 -29.13 5.00 0.50
N LEU A 127 -27.92 4.99 -0.06
CA LEU A 127 -26.72 5.41 0.65
C LEU A 127 -26.71 6.92 0.95
N ALA A 128 -27.12 7.76 0.00
CA ALA A 128 -27.23 9.21 0.22
C ALA A 128 -28.29 9.54 1.29
N ASN A 129 -29.45 8.89 1.24
CA ASN A 129 -30.53 9.08 2.22
C ASN A 129 -30.13 8.60 3.61
N ALA A 130 -29.54 7.40 3.72
CA ALA A 130 -29.09 6.86 5.00
C ALA A 130 -27.99 7.72 5.65
N ALA A 131 -27.08 8.26 4.83
CA ALA A 131 -26.04 9.18 5.30
C ALA A 131 -26.60 10.54 5.73
N ALA A 132 -27.67 11.01 5.08
CA ALA A 132 -28.38 12.23 5.46
C ALA A 132 -29.18 12.03 6.76
N ASP A 133 -29.86 10.88 6.92
CA ASP A 133 -30.54 10.50 8.16
C ASP A 133 -29.57 10.50 9.34
N GLU A 134 -28.40 9.89 9.15
CA GLU A 134 -27.39 9.82 10.21
C GLU A 134 -26.81 11.19 10.54
N LEU A 135 -26.61 12.05 9.55
CA LEU A 135 -26.17 13.41 9.79
C LEU A 135 -27.21 14.21 10.61
N VAL A 136 -28.50 14.10 10.30
CA VAL A 136 -29.57 14.73 11.08
C VAL A 136 -29.52 14.24 12.53
N ARG A 137 -29.34 12.94 12.76
CA ARG A 137 -29.21 12.37 14.12
C ARG A 137 -28.05 12.99 14.89
N GLN A 138 -26.86 13.09 14.28
CA GLN A 138 -25.69 13.63 14.96
C GLN A 138 -25.78 15.14 15.21
N VAL A 139 -26.45 15.90 14.33
CA VAL A 139 -26.74 17.32 14.57
C VAL A 139 -27.68 17.50 15.76
N GLN A 140 -28.78 16.74 15.83
CA GLN A 140 -29.71 16.75 16.96
C GLN A 140 -29.02 16.31 18.27
N ALA A 141 -28.23 15.24 18.22
CA ALA A 141 -27.44 14.78 19.36
C ALA A 141 -26.45 15.85 19.85
N ALA A 142 -25.87 16.65 18.94
CA ALA A 142 -25.02 17.77 19.31
C ALA A 142 -25.79 18.88 20.06
N GLY A 143 -27.02 19.20 19.64
CA GLY A 143 -27.89 20.11 20.40
C GLY A 143 -28.25 19.55 21.77
N GLY A 144 -28.58 18.26 21.84
CA GLY A 144 -28.96 17.59 23.09
C GLY A 144 -27.84 17.51 24.12
N ARG A 145 -26.57 17.50 23.68
CA ARG A 145 -25.42 17.62 24.59
C ARG A 145 -25.41 18.92 25.37
N GLU A 146 -25.76 20.02 24.73
CA GLU A 146 -25.82 21.32 25.39
C GLU A 146 -26.98 21.37 26.39
N VAL A 147 -28.15 20.83 26.01
CA VAL A 147 -29.31 20.67 26.92
C VAL A 147 -28.93 19.82 28.13
N LEU A 148 -28.29 18.67 27.91
CA LEU A 148 -27.83 17.77 28.97
C LEU A 148 -26.81 18.44 29.88
N ARG A 149 -25.84 19.20 29.32
CA ARG A 149 -24.84 19.92 30.12
C ARG A 149 -25.49 20.92 31.07
N ASN A 150 -26.50 21.65 30.61
CA ASN A 150 -27.21 22.61 31.45
C ASN A 150 -28.01 21.92 32.57
N LEU A 151 -28.68 20.80 32.27
CA LEU A 151 -29.38 19.99 33.27
C LEU A 151 -28.43 19.43 34.33
N LEU A 152 -27.29 18.88 33.91
CA LEU A 152 -26.26 18.36 34.82
C LEU A 152 -25.63 19.47 35.66
N GLY A 153 -25.46 20.67 35.08
CA GLY A 153 -24.92 21.84 35.78
C GLY A 153 -25.82 22.33 36.91
N TRP A 154 -27.13 22.30 36.71
CA TRP A 154 -28.09 22.59 37.77
C TRP A 154 -28.11 21.49 38.84
N GLU A 155 -28.16 20.21 38.43
CA GLU A 155 -28.13 19.07 39.37
C GLU A 155 -26.88 19.03 40.25
N LEU A 156 -25.73 19.39 39.69
CA LEU A 156 -24.48 19.47 40.44
C LEU A 156 -24.58 20.51 41.57
N VAL A 157 -25.18 21.67 41.30
CA VAL A 157 -25.40 22.72 42.31
C VAL A 157 -26.38 22.25 43.38
N ALA A 158 -27.49 21.62 42.99
CA ALA A 158 -28.48 21.09 43.92
C ALA A 158 -27.89 20.00 44.83
N ALA A 159 -27.08 19.10 44.28
CA ALA A 159 -26.39 18.06 45.04
C ALA A 159 -25.37 18.64 46.04
N LEU A 160 -24.59 19.66 45.64
CA LEU A 160 -23.64 20.35 46.53
C LEU A 160 -24.34 21.11 47.67
N GLN A 161 -25.59 21.53 47.48
CA GLN A 161 -26.43 22.16 48.51
C GLN A 161 -27.15 21.15 49.42
N GLY A 162 -26.98 19.84 49.18
CA GLY A 162 -27.58 18.78 49.98
C GLY A 162 -29.04 18.47 49.60
N GLU A 163 -29.51 18.91 48.44
CA GLU A 163 -30.88 18.65 48.00
C GLU A 163 -31.05 17.21 47.49
N ALA A 164 -32.14 16.57 47.90
CA ALA A 164 -32.55 15.27 47.39
C ALA A 164 -33.15 15.41 45.98
N PRO A 165 -32.97 14.41 45.09
CA PRO A 165 -33.56 14.45 43.75
C PRO A 165 -35.10 14.50 43.86
N ALA A 166 -35.71 15.46 43.19
CA ALA A 166 -37.14 15.71 43.22
C ALA A 166 -37.95 14.72 42.35
N ASN A 167 -37.33 14.12 41.32
CA ASN A 167 -37.98 13.15 40.45
C ASN A 167 -37.02 12.01 40.03
N ARG A 168 -37.57 10.95 39.40
CA ARG A 168 -36.79 9.79 38.96
C ARG A 168 -35.70 10.15 37.94
N PHE A 169 -35.96 11.12 37.06
CA PHE A 169 -34.99 11.56 36.08
C PHE A 169 -33.77 12.23 36.72
N GLN A 170 -33.96 13.04 37.75
CA GLN A 170 -32.88 13.66 38.53
C GLN A 170 -32.02 12.60 39.23
N THR A 171 -32.63 11.52 39.73
CA THR A 171 -31.88 10.36 40.23
C THR A 171 -30.99 9.76 39.14
N HIS A 172 -31.49 9.64 37.91
CA HIS A 172 -30.69 9.16 36.78
C HIS A 172 -29.59 10.16 36.37
N LEU A 173 -29.85 11.48 36.37
CA LEU A 173 -28.83 12.50 36.12
C LEU A 173 -27.70 12.45 37.15
N ARG A 174 -28.02 12.27 38.43
CA ARG A 174 -27.02 12.12 39.50
C ARG A 174 -26.16 10.87 39.30
N ALA A 175 -26.78 9.75 38.91
CA ALA A 175 -26.05 8.54 38.55
C ALA A 175 -25.11 8.75 37.34
N ILE A 176 -25.53 9.54 36.33
CA ILE A 176 -24.68 9.89 35.19
C ILE A 176 -23.44 10.69 35.63
N ILE A 177 -23.59 11.61 36.60
CA ILE A 177 -22.47 12.38 37.18
C ILE A 177 -21.53 11.45 37.96
N GLU A 178 -22.08 10.67 38.90
CA GLU A 178 -21.32 9.79 39.79
C GLU A 178 -20.50 8.75 39.01
N GLN A 179 -21.08 8.19 37.96
CA GLN A 179 -20.44 7.17 37.13
C GLN A 179 -19.61 7.75 35.98
N SER A 180 -19.58 9.08 35.82
CA SER A 180 -18.98 9.73 34.64
C SER A 180 -19.49 9.15 33.31
N ALA A 181 -20.76 8.75 33.27
CA ALA A 181 -21.35 8.01 32.15
C ALA A 181 -21.45 8.86 30.87
N TYR A 182 -21.38 10.18 30.98
CA TYR A 182 -21.34 11.12 29.86
C TYR A 182 -20.11 12.06 29.97
N PRO A 183 -18.93 11.64 29.47
CA PRO A 183 -17.76 12.50 29.40
C PRO A 183 -18.05 13.66 28.45
N MET A 184 -18.02 14.88 28.98
CA MET A 184 -18.24 16.09 28.23
C MET A 184 -16.91 16.67 27.73
N ASN A 185 -16.88 17.15 26.49
CA ASN A 185 -15.71 17.83 25.92
C ASN A 185 -15.45 19.21 26.56
N ARG A 186 -16.47 19.77 27.23
CA ARG A 186 -16.41 21.04 27.97
C ARG A 186 -16.86 20.79 29.40
N ALA A 187 -16.30 21.55 30.34
CA ALA A 187 -16.68 21.43 31.74
C ALA A 187 -18.18 21.73 31.94
N ILE A 188 -18.79 21.03 32.90
CA ILE A 188 -20.15 21.32 33.33
C ILE A 188 -20.11 22.63 34.11
N GLU A 189 -20.76 23.68 33.59
CA GLU A 189 -20.85 24.98 34.26
C GLU A 189 -21.98 24.96 35.29
N PRO A 190 -21.78 25.55 36.49
CA PRO A 190 -22.85 25.62 37.49
C PRO A 190 -23.94 26.59 37.01
N VAL A 191 -25.16 26.08 36.88
CA VAL A 191 -26.33 26.86 36.44
C VAL A 191 -27.26 27.08 37.64
N ALA A 192 -27.46 28.35 38.02
CA ALA A 192 -28.31 28.71 39.16
C ALA A 192 -29.82 28.68 38.84
N VAL A 193 -30.18 28.63 37.55
CA VAL A 193 -31.58 28.60 37.11
C VAL A 193 -32.10 27.17 37.23
N ARG A 194 -33.25 27.00 37.90
CA ARG A 194 -33.93 25.71 38.01
C ARG A 194 -34.35 25.22 36.63
N MET A 195 -33.82 24.08 36.21
CA MET A 195 -34.18 23.42 34.95
C MET A 195 -34.81 22.06 35.25
N ASP A 196 -35.96 21.79 34.64
CA ASP A 196 -36.62 20.48 34.69
C ASP A 196 -36.94 20.01 33.28
N VAL A 197 -36.99 18.70 33.07
CA VAL A 197 -37.31 18.11 31.76
C VAL A 197 -38.67 18.57 31.26
N ALA A 198 -39.63 18.75 32.17
CA ALA A 198 -40.97 19.26 31.86
C ALA A 198 -40.97 20.71 31.34
N SER A 199 -39.92 21.49 31.61
CA SER A 199 -39.76 22.87 31.13
C SER A 199 -39.12 22.98 29.75
N LEU A 200 -38.59 21.86 29.22
CA LEU A 200 -37.98 21.81 27.90
C LEU A 200 -39.05 21.79 26.79
N THR A 201 -38.74 22.44 25.68
CA THR A 201 -39.54 22.35 24.45
C THR A 201 -39.55 20.92 23.91
N THR A 202 -40.51 20.58 23.04
CA THR A 202 -40.55 19.26 22.39
C THR A 202 -39.26 18.97 21.64
N ASP A 203 -38.76 19.95 20.88
CA ASP A 203 -37.51 19.81 20.13
C ASP A 203 -36.28 19.63 21.04
N GLU A 204 -36.24 20.26 22.23
CA GLU A 204 -35.14 20.08 23.19
C GLU A 204 -35.17 18.71 23.85
N ARG A 205 -36.37 18.17 24.10
CA ARG A 205 -36.54 16.80 24.58
C ARG A 205 -36.12 15.79 23.51
N ASP A 206 -36.48 16.02 22.25
CA ASP A 206 -36.06 15.19 21.13
C ASP A 206 -34.53 15.18 20.99
N ASP A 207 -33.89 16.35 21.01
CA ASP A 207 -32.44 16.47 20.95
C ASP A 207 -31.76 15.78 22.15
N LEU A 208 -32.29 15.97 23.36
CA LEU A 208 -31.80 15.31 24.57
C LEU A 208 -31.88 13.79 24.45
N THR A 209 -33.01 13.26 23.98
CA THR A 209 -33.19 11.84 23.68
C THR A 209 -32.14 11.38 22.68
N ARG A 210 -31.92 12.11 21.58
CA ARG A 210 -30.91 11.76 20.54
C ARG A 210 -29.49 11.72 21.09
N SER A 211 -29.15 12.67 21.96
CA SER A 211 -27.84 12.72 22.63
C SER A 211 -27.62 11.49 23.53
N LEU A 212 -28.65 11.07 24.27
CA LEU A 212 -28.59 9.89 25.13
C LEU A 212 -28.58 8.58 24.33
N GLU A 213 -29.35 8.48 23.24
CA GLU A 213 -29.31 7.34 22.31
C GLU A 213 -27.92 7.18 21.69
N SER A 214 -27.35 8.25 21.14
CA SER A 214 -25.99 8.26 20.58
C SER A 214 -24.96 7.79 21.62
N ARG A 215 -25.09 8.24 22.87
CA ARG A 215 -24.21 7.80 23.96
C ARG A 215 -24.42 6.33 24.36
N TYR A 216 -25.65 5.85 24.36
CA TYR A 216 -25.97 4.46 24.65
C TYR A 216 -25.32 3.52 23.62
N ASP A 217 -25.37 3.89 22.33
CA ASP A 217 -24.75 3.11 21.26
C ASP A 217 -23.21 3.05 21.41
N LEU A 218 -22.58 4.18 21.75
CA LEU A 218 -21.13 4.23 22.02
C LEU A 218 -20.73 3.31 23.19
N TRP A 219 -21.46 3.34 24.31
CA TRP A 219 -21.18 2.44 25.43
C TRP A 219 -21.41 0.97 25.07
N THR A 220 -22.42 0.68 24.27
CA THR A 220 -22.69 -0.67 23.77
C THR A 220 -21.51 -1.19 22.94
N PHE A 221 -20.96 -0.34 22.07
CA PHE A 221 -19.76 -0.65 21.29
C PHE A 221 -18.54 -0.89 22.18
N GLU A 222 -18.31 -0.05 23.18
CA GLU A 222 -17.19 -0.21 24.11
C GLU A 222 -17.29 -1.52 24.90
N VAL A 223 -18.47 -1.83 25.44
CA VAL A 223 -18.73 -3.10 26.14
C VAL A 223 -18.44 -4.30 25.23
N ASN A 224 -18.89 -4.27 23.98
CA ASN A 224 -18.62 -5.35 23.02
C ASN A 224 -17.13 -5.50 22.68
N THR A 225 -16.42 -4.38 22.55
CA THR A 225 -14.98 -4.38 22.25
C THR A 225 -14.17 -4.96 23.40
N ARG A 226 -14.46 -4.54 24.63
CA ARG A 226 -13.81 -5.07 25.83
C ARG A 226 -14.13 -6.54 26.06
N ASN A 227 -15.39 -6.94 25.85
CA ASN A 227 -15.80 -8.34 25.87
C ASN A 227 -14.98 -9.20 24.90
N ALA A 228 -14.74 -8.73 23.67
CA ALA A 228 -13.92 -9.44 22.69
C ALA A 228 -12.44 -9.55 23.11
N ALA A 229 -11.87 -8.50 23.72
CA ALA A 229 -10.51 -8.51 24.24
C ALA A 229 -10.35 -9.49 25.42
N LEU A 230 -11.32 -9.52 26.32
CA LEU A 230 -11.41 -10.47 27.43
C LEU A 230 -11.56 -11.91 26.91
N ASP A 231 -12.43 -12.13 25.93
CA ASP A 231 -12.63 -13.45 25.32
C ASP A 231 -11.37 -13.97 24.61
N ALA A 232 -10.58 -13.09 23.98
CA ALA A 232 -9.30 -13.43 23.37
C ALA A 232 -8.23 -13.76 24.41
N SER A 233 -8.19 -13.02 25.52
CA SER A 233 -7.18 -13.19 26.58
C SER A 233 -7.45 -14.44 27.44
N CYS A 234 -8.72 -14.75 27.69
CA CYS A 234 -9.14 -15.85 28.56
C CYS A 234 -9.69 -17.07 27.79
N ASN A 235 -9.71 -17.02 26.45
CA ASN A 235 -10.24 -18.06 25.56
C ASN A 235 -11.70 -18.46 25.88
N THR A 236 -12.54 -17.49 26.22
CA THR A 236 -13.94 -17.70 26.65
C THR A 236 -14.96 -17.54 25.53
N ALA A 237 -14.51 -17.26 24.30
CA ALA A 237 -15.38 -16.96 23.14
C ALA A 237 -16.40 -18.06 22.80
N SER A 238 -16.13 -19.33 23.14
CA SER A 238 -17.01 -20.47 22.87
C SER A 238 -18.04 -20.74 23.97
N ILE A 239 -17.98 -20.01 25.10
CA ILE A 239 -18.86 -20.21 26.25
C ILE A 239 -20.16 -19.42 26.06
N THR A 240 -21.25 -20.13 25.75
CA THR A 240 -22.54 -19.52 25.42
C THR A 240 -23.41 -19.14 26.62
N THR A 241 -23.12 -19.67 27.81
CA THR A 241 -23.90 -19.41 29.03
C THR A 241 -23.30 -18.25 29.81
N THR A 242 -24.05 -17.14 29.93
CA THR A 242 -23.59 -15.91 30.61
C THR A 242 -22.97 -16.19 31.97
N GLY A 243 -23.65 -16.96 32.83
CA GLY A 243 -23.13 -17.28 34.17
C GLY A 243 -21.83 -18.11 34.17
N ARG A 244 -21.63 -18.99 33.20
CA ARG A 244 -20.38 -19.74 33.04
C ARG A 244 -19.26 -18.88 32.47
N ARG A 245 -19.60 -17.97 31.56
CA ARG A 245 -18.66 -17.01 30.97
C ARG A 245 -18.12 -16.05 32.03
N GLU A 246 -18.99 -15.46 32.85
CA GLU A 246 -18.59 -14.58 33.96
C GLU A 246 -17.70 -15.29 34.98
N ALA A 247 -18.03 -16.55 35.35
CA ALA A 247 -17.20 -17.34 36.25
C ALA A 247 -15.80 -17.65 35.67
N ALA A 248 -15.71 -17.92 34.36
CA ALA A 248 -14.44 -18.15 33.68
C ALA A 248 -13.58 -16.88 33.59
N LEU A 249 -14.20 -15.73 33.31
CA LEU A 249 -13.53 -14.43 33.31
C LEU A 249 -12.98 -14.07 34.70
N ALA A 250 -13.76 -14.29 35.76
CA ALA A 250 -13.33 -14.07 37.13
C ALA A 250 -12.12 -14.96 37.53
N ALA A 251 -12.14 -16.25 37.14
CA ALA A 251 -11.02 -17.16 37.38
C ALA A 251 -9.75 -16.76 36.62
N CYS A 252 -9.91 -16.29 35.38
CA CYS A 252 -8.81 -15.78 34.55
C CYS A 252 -8.20 -14.49 35.15
N ALA A 253 -9.05 -13.53 35.56
CA ALA A 253 -8.64 -12.29 36.20
C ALA A 253 -7.85 -12.52 37.50
N ALA A 254 -8.14 -13.58 38.24
CA ALA A 254 -7.40 -13.93 39.47
C ALA A 254 -5.93 -14.30 39.23
N THR A 255 -5.56 -14.69 38.00
CA THR A 255 -4.19 -15.11 37.65
C THR A 255 -3.44 -14.10 36.79
N ALA A 256 -4.14 -13.11 36.21
CA ALA A 256 -3.57 -12.10 35.32
C ALA A 256 -4.04 -10.67 35.69
N PRO A 257 -3.16 -9.80 36.22
CA PRO A 257 -3.55 -8.45 36.69
C PRO A 257 -4.03 -7.54 35.56
N THR A 258 -3.54 -7.74 34.33
CA THR A 258 -3.99 -7.00 33.14
C THR A 258 -5.44 -7.34 32.77
N VAL A 259 -5.85 -8.60 32.95
CA VAL A 259 -7.23 -9.04 32.73
C VAL A 259 -8.16 -8.50 33.82
N ALA A 260 -7.69 -8.46 35.08
CA ALA A 260 -8.46 -7.87 36.18
C ALA A 260 -8.77 -6.39 35.94
N ALA A 261 -7.79 -5.60 35.51
CA ALA A 261 -7.99 -4.19 35.16
C ALA A 261 -8.96 -4.03 33.97
N GLU A 262 -8.84 -4.87 32.95
CA GLU A 262 -9.74 -4.82 31.77
C GLU A 262 -11.18 -5.22 32.13
N LEU A 263 -11.36 -6.18 33.05
CA LEU A 263 -12.66 -6.60 33.55
C LEU A 263 -13.34 -5.47 34.35
N GLU A 264 -12.59 -4.77 35.20
CA GLU A 264 -13.09 -3.62 35.95
C GLU A 264 -13.56 -2.49 35.02
N LEU A 265 -12.77 -2.15 34.00
CA LEU A 265 -13.16 -1.14 33.00
C LEU A 265 -14.41 -1.56 32.21
N ARG A 266 -14.56 -2.86 31.90
CA ARG A 266 -15.77 -3.39 31.26
C ARG A 266 -16.99 -3.27 32.17
N ASP A 267 -16.85 -3.53 33.47
CA ASP A 267 -17.96 -3.41 34.43
C ASP A 267 -18.39 -1.95 34.63
N GLN A 268 -17.42 -1.03 34.67
CA GLN A 268 -17.68 0.42 34.67
C GLN A 268 -18.44 0.86 33.41
N ALA A 269 -18.05 0.34 32.24
CA ALA A 269 -18.75 0.62 30.98
C ALA A 269 -20.19 0.07 30.97
N ILE A 270 -20.44 -1.09 31.60
CA ILE A 270 -21.79 -1.64 31.76
C ILE A 270 -22.64 -0.76 32.67
N ALA A 271 -22.12 -0.34 33.83
CA ALA A 271 -22.82 0.56 34.74
C ALA A 271 -23.16 1.88 34.04
N SER A 272 -22.19 2.47 33.35
CA SER A 272 -22.37 3.69 32.57
C SER A 272 -23.46 3.53 31.50
N ARG A 273 -23.46 2.42 30.76
CA ARG A 273 -24.50 2.10 29.78
C ARG A 273 -25.89 2.00 30.42
N GLN A 274 -25.98 1.39 31.60
CA GLN A 274 -27.25 1.24 32.35
C GLN A 274 -27.80 2.60 32.80
N SER A 275 -26.96 3.49 33.33
CA SER A 275 -27.41 4.83 33.75
C SER A 275 -28.00 5.64 32.58
N ILE A 276 -27.35 5.58 31.40
CA ILE A 276 -27.86 6.20 30.17
C ILE A 276 -29.16 5.53 29.71
N GLN A 277 -29.23 4.19 29.78
CA GLN A 277 -30.41 3.43 29.39
C GLN A 277 -31.64 3.76 30.25
N ASP A 278 -31.47 3.94 31.55
CA ASP A 278 -32.56 4.27 32.45
C ASP A 278 -33.05 5.71 32.25
N ALA A 279 -32.14 6.66 32.02
CA ALA A 279 -32.49 8.02 31.63
C ALA A 279 -33.26 8.04 30.29
N LEU A 280 -32.83 7.26 29.30
CA LEU A 280 -33.48 7.15 28.01
C LEU A 280 -34.89 6.56 28.11
N ARG A 281 -35.06 5.46 28.87
CA ARG A 281 -36.37 4.84 29.11
C ARG A 281 -37.34 5.83 29.73
N TYR A 282 -36.90 6.60 30.72
CA TYR A 282 -37.72 7.61 31.35
C TYR A 282 -38.26 8.64 30.33
N LEU A 283 -37.39 9.13 29.43
CA LEU A 283 -37.79 10.09 28.40
C LEU A 283 -38.78 9.50 27.39
N LEU A 284 -38.51 8.28 26.92
CA LEU A 284 -39.37 7.60 25.94
C LEU A 284 -40.76 7.29 26.52
N ASP A 285 -40.82 6.76 27.75
CA ASP A 285 -42.09 6.39 28.40
C ASP A 285 -42.95 7.61 28.76
N THR A 286 -42.33 8.76 29.02
CA THR A 286 -43.04 9.95 29.53
C THR A 286 -43.37 10.98 28.45
N HIS A 287 -42.60 11.02 27.35
CA HIS A 287 -42.63 12.15 26.42
C HIS A 287 -42.73 11.81 24.92
N ASP A 288 -42.80 10.53 24.54
CA ASP A 288 -43.04 10.06 23.16
C ASP A 288 -42.18 10.77 22.08
N THR A 289 -40.86 10.77 22.29
CA THR A 289 -39.89 11.44 21.41
C THR A 289 -39.50 10.52 20.24
N ILE A 290 -40.11 10.67 19.06
CA ILE A 290 -39.88 9.80 17.88
C ILE A 290 -38.96 10.48 16.86
N PHE A 291 -37.99 9.72 16.31
CA PHE A 291 -37.14 10.23 15.21
C PHE A 291 -37.92 10.37 13.90
N MET A 292 -38.01 11.59 13.37
CA MET A 292 -38.68 11.86 12.09
C MET A 292 -37.78 12.73 11.20
N PRO A 293 -36.78 12.15 10.49
CA PRO A 293 -35.81 12.92 9.70
C PRO A 293 -36.40 13.65 8.49
N GLU A 294 -37.60 13.25 8.05
CA GLU A 294 -38.28 13.80 6.87
C GLU A 294 -39.25 14.94 7.18
N GLN A 295 -39.58 15.16 8.46
CA GLN A 295 -40.52 16.23 8.85
C GLN A 295 -39.77 17.56 9.01
N PRO A 296 -40.36 18.69 8.54
CA PRO A 296 -39.75 19.99 8.73
C PRO A 296 -39.69 20.33 10.22
N GLY A 297 -38.47 20.42 10.73
CA GLY A 297 -38.15 20.73 12.12
C GLY A 297 -36.81 21.46 12.22
N PRO A 298 -36.21 21.56 13.41
CA PRO A 298 -34.95 22.28 13.61
C PRO A 298 -33.78 21.64 12.84
N ALA A 299 -33.83 20.35 12.52
CA ALA A 299 -32.93 19.68 11.59
C ALA A 299 -33.71 18.62 10.82
N PHE A 300 -33.65 18.64 9.49
CA PHE A 300 -34.36 17.69 8.61
C PHE A 300 -33.59 17.44 7.32
N ARG A 301 -33.91 16.33 6.63
CA ARG A 301 -33.35 16.04 5.30
C ARG A 301 -34.35 16.26 4.18
N VAL A 302 -33.83 16.59 3.01
CA VAL A 302 -34.50 16.48 1.71
C VAL A 302 -33.97 15.22 1.04
N ALA A 303 -34.89 14.33 0.63
CA ALA A 303 -34.54 13.05 0.02
C ALA A 303 -33.74 13.23 -1.28
N ALA A 304 -32.80 12.33 -1.52
CA ALA A 304 -32.06 12.26 -2.77
C ALA A 304 -32.95 11.79 -3.93
N ASP A 305 -32.78 12.40 -5.09
CA ASP A 305 -33.40 11.93 -6.33
C ASP A 305 -32.74 10.64 -6.83
N VAL A 306 -33.49 9.83 -7.60
CA VAL A 306 -32.94 8.65 -8.28
C VAL A 306 -32.08 9.12 -9.46
N PRO A 307 -30.76 8.83 -9.49
CA PRO A 307 -29.92 9.28 -10.59
C PRO A 307 -30.29 8.55 -11.88
N ALA A 308 -30.62 9.31 -12.92
CA ALA A 308 -31.04 8.77 -14.23
C ALA A 308 -29.88 8.24 -15.08
N ALA A 309 -28.65 8.67 -14.81
CA ALA A 309 -27.47 8.28 -15.57
C ALA A 309 -26.25 8.04 -14.65
N PRO A 310 -25.35 7.11 -15.01
CA PRO A 310 -24.10 6.92 -14.30
C PRO A 310 -23.15 8.09 -14.53
N VAL A 311 -22.17 8.25 -13.63
CA VAL A 311 -21.13 9.28 -13.75
C VAL A 311 -20.35 9.07 -15.06
N PRO A 312 -20.18 10.12 -15.90
CA PRO A 312 -19.50 9.98 -17.18
C PRO A 312 -18.06 9.52 -16.99
N ARG A 313 -17.72 8.40 -17.63
CA ARG A 313 -16.37 7.84 -17.55
C ARG A 313 -15.41 8.62 -18.44
N GLN A 314 -14.21 8.91 -17.94
CA GLN A 314 -13.15 9.58 -18.71
C GLN A 314 -12.39 8.61 -19.65
N ILE A 315 -13.07 7.64 -20.28
CA ILE A 315 -12.43 6.59 -21.10
C ILE A 315 -11.75 7.20 -22.32
N ALA A 316 -12.46 8.03 -23.08
CA ALA A 316 -11.95 8.62 -24.32
C ALA A 316 -10.67 9.46 -24.12
N PRO A 317 -10.61 10.42 -23.17
CA PRO A 317 -9.40 11.21 -22.98
C PRO A 317 -8.21 10.39 -22.45
N LEU A 318 -8.45 9.36 -21.63
CA LEU A 318 -7.38 8.49 -21.12
C LEU A 318 -6.78 7.61 -22.23
N LEU A 319 -7.60 7.05 -23.11
CA LEU A 319 -7.12 6.30 -24.26
C LEU A 319 -6.40 7.19 -25.27
N LEU A 320 -6.91 8.41 -25.51
CA LEU A 320 -6.25 9.39 -26.38
C LEU A 320 -4.85 9.74 -25.85
N LEU A 321 -4.73 9.99 -24.53
CA LEU A 321 -3.47 10.30 -23.89
C LEU A 321 -2.47 9.14 -23.99
N ALA A 322 -2.94 7.89 -23.87
CA ALA A 322 -2.11 6.71 -24.08
C ALA A 322 -1.55 6.63 -25.52
N VAL A 323 -2.38 6.91 -26.52
CA VAL A 323 -1.96 6.93 -27.94
C VAL A 323 -0.92 8.04 -28.18
N VAL A 324 -1.17 9.25 -27.66
CA VAL A 324 -0.25 10.38 -27.80
C VAL A 324 1.09 10.06 -27.13
N ALA A 325 1.08 9.49 -25.93
CA ALA A 325 2.30 9.08 -25.23
C ALA A 325 3.09 8.02 -26.03
N GLY A 326 2.41 7.01 -26.59
CA GLY A 326 3.01 5.99 -27.45
C GLY A 326 3.66 6.59 -28.71
N LEU A 327 2.99 7.53 -29.36
CA LEU A 327 3.50 8.23 -30.55
C LEU A 327 4.71 9.12 -30.23
N VAL A 328 4.66 9.90 -29.14
CA VAL A 328 5.78 10.75 -28.72
C VAL A 328 7.00 9.89 -28.37
N PHE A 329 6.81 8.83 -27.61
CA PHE A 329 7.92 7.93 -27.24
C PHE A 329 8.53 7.23 -28.47
N GLY A 330 7.69 6.72 -29.36
CA GLY A 330 8.15 6.05 -30.57
C GLY A 330 8.89 7.01 -31.51
N THR A 331 8.41 8.25 -31.69
CA THR A 331 9.07 9.24 -32.55
C THR A 331 10.41 9.70 -31.98
N ILE A 332 10.52 9.87 -30.66
CA ILE A 332 11.81 10.15 -29.98
C ILE A 332 12.78 8.98 -30.20
N SER A 333 12.32 7.73 -30.07
CA SER A 333 13.15 6.54 -30.26
C SER A 333 13.72 6.46 -31.68
N VAL A 334 12.87 6.70 -32.69
CA VAL A 334 13.28 6.74 -34.10
C VAL A 334 14.25 7.89 -34.37
N ALA A 335 14.04 9.06 -33.74
CA ALA A 335 14.94 10.19 -33.85
C ALA A 335 16.33 9.88 -33.28
N VAL A 336 16.38 9.17 -32.14
CA VAL A 336 17.64 8.71 -31.53
C VAL A 336 18.37 7.74 -32.45
N ASP A 337 17.69 6.71 -32.98
CA ASP A 337 18.29 5.73 -33.90
C ASP A 337 18.91 6.40 -35.14
N ARG A 338 18.17 7.31 -35.79
CA ARG A 338 18.69 8.07 -36.95
C ARG A 338 19.90 8.95 -36.61
N SER A 339 19.95 9.50 -35.40
CA SER A 339 21.02 10.41 -34.98
C SER A 339 22.30 9.70 -34.53
N ALA A 340 22.16 8.51 -33.93
CA ALA A 340 23.26 7.80 -33.27
C ALA A 340 23.70 6.52 -34.01
N GLY A 341 22.95 6.09 -35.05
CA GLY A 341 23.24 4.88 -35.81
C GLY A 341 23.19 3.61 -34.94
N VAL A 342 22.25 3.56 -34.00
CA VAL A 342 22.18 2.47 -32.99
C VAL A 342 22.07 1.12 -33.67
N MET A 343 21.21 1.01 -34.69
CA MET A 343 21.04 -0.24 -35.43
C MET A 343 22.30 -0.67 -36.19
N ASP A 344 23.07 0.27 -36.72
CA ASP A 344 24.32 -0.05 -37.43
C ASP A 344 25.38 -0.55 -36.44
N LYS A 345 25.48 0.06 -35.24
CA LYS A 345 26.36 -0.44 -34.17
C LYS A 345 25.94 -1.82 -33.65
N LEU A 346 24.64 -2.06 -33.48
CA LEU A 346 24.12 -3.39 -33.13
C LEU A 346 24.46 -4.42 -34.20
N ARG A 347 24.39 -4.03 -35.49
CA ARG A 347 24.77 -4.88 -36.61
C ARG A 347 26.27 -5.19 -36.59
N ASP A 348 27.12 -4.21 -36.29
CA ASP A 348 28.55 -4.41 -36.13
C ASP A 348 28.85 -5.36 -34.97
N LEU A 349 28.26 -5.14 -33.79
CA LEU A 349 28.38 -6.05 -32.65
C LEU A 349 27.94 -7.48 -33.00
N TRP A 350 26.85 -7.63 -33.77
CA TRP A 350 26.38 -8.92 -34.23
C TRP A 350 27.38 -9.64 -35.15
N GLN A 351 28.13 -8.91 -35.97
CA GLN A 351 29.21 -9.48 -36.79
C GLN A 351 30.33 -10.07 -35.91
N TYR A 352 30.62 -9.45 -34.76
CA TYR A 352 31.61 -9.92 -33.79
C TYR A 352 31.07 -10.94 -32.77
N ARG A 353 29.88 -11.52 -32.95
CA ARG A 353 29.29 -12.52 -32.03
C ARG A 353 30.19 -13.73 -31.78
N ALA A 354 30.99 -14.13 -32.77
CA ALA A 354 31.95 -15.22 -32.64
C ALA A 354 33.13 -14.86 -31.73
N LEU A 355 33.54 -13.59 -31.71
CA LEU A 355 34.56 -13.11 -30.77
C LEU A 355 33.99 -13.07 -29.35
N ILE A 356 32.77 -12.55 -29.18
CA ILE A 356 32.07 -12.53 -27.89
C ILE A 356 31.95 -13.96 -27.33
N SER A 357 31.45 -14.92 -28.11
CA SER A 357 31.29 -16.30 -27.66
C SER A 357 32.63 -16.95 -27.28
N ASN A 358 33.69 -16.69 -28.05
CA ASN A 358 35.03 -17.20 -27.74
C ASN A 358 35.61 -16.60 -26.44
N LEU A 359 35.44 -15.30 -26.22
CA LEU A 359 35.86 -14.64 -24.98
C LEU A 359 35.08 -15.17 -23.77
N VAL A 360 33.76 -15.29 -23.91
CA VAL A 360 32.88 -15.86 -22.87
C VAL A 360 33.30 -17.28 -22.49
N LEU A 361 33.53 -18.15 -23.50
CA LEU A 361 33.98 -19.53 -23.29
C LEU A 361 35.38 -19.59 -22.67
N ARG A 362 36.29 -18.72 -23.09
CA ARG A 362 37.64 -18.60 -22.53
C ARG A 362 37.56 -18.22 -21.05
N ASP A 363 36.76 -17.23 -20.71
CA ASP A 363 36.62 -16.74 -19.34
C ASP A 363 35.95 -17.79 -18.44
N LEU A 364 34.95 -18.54 -18.94
CA LEU A 364 34.41 -19.71 -18.22
C LEU A 364 35.49 -20.77 -17.99
N ARG A 365 36.21 -21.17 -19.04
CA ARG A 365 37.27 -22.18 -18.92
C ARG A 365 38.35 -21.75 -17.94
N ALA A 366 38.76 -20.48 -17.97
CA ALA A 366 39.76 -19.94 -17.05
C ALA A 366 39.33 -20.06 -15.59
N ARG A 367 38.04 -19.86 -15.28
CA ARG A 367 37.49 -20.00 -13.92
C ARG A 367 37.51 -21.43 -13.39
N TYR A 368 37.36 -22.43 -14.27
CA TYR A 368 37.35 -23.85 -13.88
C TYR A 368 38.67 -24.57 -14.14
N LYS A 369 39.65 -23.90 -14.78
CA LYS A 369 40.93 -24.50 -15.14
C LYS A 369 41.74 -24.78 -13.86
N GLY A 370 42.12 -26.04 -13.65
CA GLY A 370 42.89 -26.46 -12.49
C GLY A 370 42.06 -26.76 -11.23
N SER A 371 40.73 -26.72 -11.30
CA SER A 371 39.86 -27.13 -10.20
C SER A 371 39.50 -28.61 -10.30
N THR A 372 39.73 -29.38 -9.23
CA THR A 372 39.46 -30.84 -9.17
C THR A 372 37.98 -31.18 -9.32
N LEU A 373 37.08 -30.31 -8.84
CA LEU A 373 35.62 -30.47 -8.96
C LEU A 373 35.02 -29.76 -10.19
N GLY A 374 35.74 -28.84 -10.84
CA GLY A 374 35.28 -28.16 -12.06
C GLY A 374 33.88 -27.55 -11.92
N TYR A 375 32.95 -27.97 -12.79
CA TYR A 375 31.55 -27.55 -12.82
C TYR A 375 30.80 -27.81 -11.49
N LEU A 376 31.16 -28.87 -10.75
CA LEU A 376 30.48 -29.19 -9.49
C LEU A 376 30.59 -28.07 -8.46
N TRP A 377 31.62 -27.21 -8.53
CA TRP A 377 31.76 -26.09 -7.60
C TRP A 377 30.62 -25.07 -7.67
N THR A 378 30.07 -24.80 -8.85
CA THR A 378 28.94 -23.86 -8.97
C THR A 378 27.65 -24.42 -8.41
N GLN A 379 27.52 -25.76 -8.39
CA GLN A 379 26.37 -26.47 -7.83
C GLN A 379 26.54 -26.68 -6.31
N LEU A 380 27.76 -26.91 -5.85
CA LEU A 380 28.09 -27.18 -4.45
C LEU A 380 27.86 -25.96 -3.56
N ALA A 381 28.20 -24.75 -4.03
CA ALA A 381 28.06 -23.54 -3.23
C ALA A 381 26.59 -23.26 -2.80
N PRO A 382 25.59 -23.31 -3.69
CA PRO A 382 24.18 -23.20 -3.29
C PRO A 382 23.70 -24.34 -2.38
N LEU A 383 24.19 -25.58 -2.56
CA LEU A 383 23.87 -26.73 -1.71
C LEU A 383 24.39 -26.57 -0.27
N LEU A 384 25.66 -26.20 -0.13
CA LEU A 384 26.28 -25.94 1.17
C LEU A 384 25.57 -24.79 1.88
N LEU A 385 25.24 -23.75 1.12
CA LEU A 385 24.50 -22.59 1.62
C LEU A 385 23.10 -22.98 2.12
N MET A 386 22.39 -23.86 1.41
CA MET A 386 21.12 -24.45 1.88
C MET A 386 21.31 -25.20 3.21
N LEU A 387 22.33 -26.05 3.34
CA LEU A 387 22.60 -26.81 4.56
C LEU A 387 22.92 -25.88 5.74
N VAL A 388 23.76 -24.89 5.52
CA VAL A 388 24.08 -23.86 6.53
C VAL A 388 22.81 -23.14 6.98
N PHE A 389 21.93 -22.73 6.05
CA PHE A 389 20.72 -22.02 6.41
C PHE A 389 19.64 -22.90 7.05
N MET A 390 19.51 -24.15 6.62
CA MET A 390 18.67 -25.13 7.32
C MET A 390 19.13 -25.28 8.78
N PHE A 391 20.45 -25.33 9.01
CA PHE A 391 21.00 -25.40 10.35
C PHE A 391 20.76 -24.09 11.15
N VAL A 392 21.13 -22.93 10.60
CA VAL A 392 21.04 -21.63 11.29
C VAL A 392 19.61 -21.24 11.61
N PHE A 393 18.67 -21.38 10.68
CA PHE A 393 17.28 -20.94 10.88
C PHE A 393 16.39 -21.99 11.56
N SER A 394 16.85 -23.24 11.68
CA SER A 394 16.21 -24.25 12.52
C SER A 394 16.64 -24.13 14.00
N LEU A 395 17.92 -23.81 14.27
CA LEU A 395 18.46 -23.83 15.63
C LEU A 395 18.72 -22.45 16.27
N LEU A 396 19.14 -21.43 15.50
CA LEU A 396 19.70 -20.19 16.08
C LEU A 396 18.76 -18.98 15.99
N LEU A 397 17.95 -18.87 14.94
CA LEU A 397 17.08 -17.71 14.68
C LEU A 397 15.72 -18.17 14.12
N PRO A 398 14.66 -18.29 14.95
CA PRO A 398 13.32 -18.58 14.44
C PRO A 398 12.83 -17.41 13.59
N THR A 399 12.89 -17.54 12.27
CA THR A 399 12.36 -16.53 11.34
C THR A 399 10.86 -16.69 11.17
N SER A 400 10.13 -15.59 11.00
CA SER A 400 8.70 -15.63 10.72
C SER A 400 8.36 -15.93 9.26
N ILE A 401 9.35 -16.07 8.37
CA ILE A 401 9.16 -16.21 6.93
C ILE A 401 9.05 -17.70 6.55
N ALA A 402 7.93 -18.09 5.93
CA ALA A 402 7.75 -19.46 5.44
C ALA A 402 8.79 -19.82 4.36
N LEU A 403 9.30 -21.07 4.35
CA LEU A 403 10.23 -21.56 3.32
C LEU A 403 11.47 -20.65 3.11
N PHE A 404 12.07 -20.18 4.20
CA PHE A 404 13.19 -19.23 4.17
C PHE A 404 14.37 -19.60 3.23
N PRO A 405 14.82 -20.87 3.13
CA PRO A 405 15.90 -21.23 2.20
C PRO A 405 15.58 -20.91 0.73
N VAL A 406 14.31 -21.05 0.33
CA VAL A 406 13.85 -20.66 -1.01
C VAL A 406 13.86 -19.15 -1.17
N PHE A 407 13.32 -18.44 -0.18
CA PHE A 407 13.30 -16.98 -0.17
C PHE A 407 14.70 -16.37 -0.35
N LEU A 408 15.71 -16.98 0.29
CA LEU A 408 17.09 -16.53 0.22
C LEU A 408 17.76 -16.89 -1.11
N ILE A 409 17.66 -18.15 -1.58
CA ILE A 409 18.36 -18.56 -2.81
C ILE A 409 17.86 -17.79 -4.05
N VAL A 410 16.56 -17.50 -4.09
CA VAL A 410 15.92 -16.71 -5.16
C VAL A 410 16.43 -15.28 -5.19
N GLY A 411 16.77 -14.69 -4.03
CA GLY A 411 17.37 -13.35 -3.98
C GLY A 411 18.88 -13.37 -4.21
N LEU A 412 19.57 -14.38 -3.68
CA LEU A 412 21.02 -14.44 -3.63
C LEU A 412 21.65 -14.75 -5.00
N LEU A 413 21.06 -15.64 -5.80
CA LEU A 413 21.63 -15.98 -7.11
C LEU A 413 21.62 -14.79 -8.10
N PRO A 414 20.51 -14.04 -8.28
CA PRO A 414 20.53 -12.81 -9.07
C PRO A 414 21.50 -11.76 -8.50
N TRP A 415 21.63 -11.66 -7.17
CA TRP A 415 22.61 -10.77 -6.55
C TRP A 415 24.05 -11.17 -6.88
N ASN A 416 24.38 -12.46 -6.79
CA ASN A 416 25.71 -12.96 -7.13
C ASN A 416 26.06 -12.69 -8.60
N TYR A 417 25.08 -12.85 -9.51
CA TYR A 417 25.25 -12.43 -10.90
C TYR A 417 25.57 -10.94 -11.04
N CYS A 418 24.87 -10.07 -10.31
CA CYS A 418 25.15 -8.63 -10.29
C CYS A 418 26.57 -8.33 -9.80
N ALA A 419 26.94 -8.89 -8.65
CA ALA A 419 28.25 -8.71 -8.05
C ALA A 419 29.39 -9.19 -8.98
N GLU A 420 29.22 -10.36 -9.58
CA GLU A 420 30.21 -10.97 -10.47
C GLU A 420 30.35 -10.17 -11.78
N ALA A 421 29.22 -9.80 -12.39
CA ALA A 421 29.22 -9.04 -13.64
C ALA A 421 29.88 -7.67 -13.46
N ILE A 422 29.58 -6.96 -12.36
CA ILE A 422 30.15 -5.64 -12.08
C ILE A 422 31.65 -5.73 -11.78
N THR A 423 32.06 -6.65 -10.91
CA THR A 423 33.47 -6.78 -10.51
C THR A 423 34.37 -7.25 -11.67
N SER A 424 33.94 -8.28 -12.40
CA SER A 424 34.64 -8.79 -13.59
C SER A 424 34.58 -7.78 -14.75
N GLY A 425 33.44 -7.12 -14.94
CA GLY A 425 33.26 -6.14 -16.01
C GLY A 425 34.09 -4.88 -15.82
N THR A 426 34.24 -4.41 -14.59
CA THR A 426 35.09 -3.24 -14.27
C THR A 426 36.55 -3.49 -14.67
N ARG A 427 37.06 -4.71 -14.49
CA ARG A 427 38.46 -5.07 -14.84
C ARG A 427 38.64 -5.48 -16.30
N SER A 428 37.55 -5.76 -17.03
CA SER A 428 37.57 -6.40 -18.35
C SER A 428 38.49 -5.73 -19.37
N ILE A 429 38.58 -4.40 -19.39
CA ILE A 429 39.42 -3.65 -20.33
C ILE A 429 40.90 -3.76 -19.95
N ILE A 430 41.20 -3.62 -18.66
CA ILE A 430 42.56 -3.66 -18.12
C ILE A 430 43.15 -5.07 -18.33
N ASP A 431 42.39 -6.11 -17.98
CA ASP A 431 42.84 -7.50 -18.08
C ASP A 431 43.09 -7.94 -19.54
N ASN A 432 42.39 -7.32 -20.49
CA ASN A 432 42.52 -7.60 -21.92
C ASN A 432 43.32 -6.52 -22.69
N ALA A 433 44.13 -5.70 -21.99
CA ALA A 433 44.94 -4.64 -22.60
C ALA A 433 45.84 -5.14 -23.75
N ASN A 434 46.44 -6.33 -23.59
CA ASN A 434 47.26 -6.96 -24.62
C ASN A 434 46.52 -7.24 -25.93
N LEU A 435 45.22 -7.56 -25.86
CA LEU A 435 44.39 -7.82 -27.03
C LEU A 435 44.06 -6.49 -27.74
N ILE A 436 43.74 -5.45 -26.96
CA ILE A 436 43.42 -4.10 -27.46
C ILE A 436 44.60 -3.50 -28.22
N LYS A 437 45.82 -3.67 -27.72
CA LYS A 437 47.05 -3.13 -28.35
C LYS A 437 47.45 -3.84 -29.64
N LYS A 438 46.99 -5.07 -29.88
CA LYS A 438 47.45 -5.92 -30.98
C LYS A 438 46.46 -6.09 -32.13
N VAL A 439 45.16 -6.00 -31.87
CA VAL A 439 44.11 -6.30 -32.85
C VAL A 439 43.03 -5.23 -32.80
N TYR A 440 42.58 -4.76 -33.96
CA TYR A 440 41.45 -3.85 -34.06
C TYR A 440 40.12 -4.60 -33.95
N PHE A 441 39.30 -4.25 -32.96
CA PHE A 441 37.92 -4.71 -32.80
C PHE A 441 37.12 -3.70 -31.95
N PRO A 442 35.78 -3.73 -31.97
CA PRO A 442 34.95 -2.88 -31.12
C PRO A 442 35.21 -3.17 -29.63
N ARG A 443 35.73 -2.18 -28.90
CA ARG A 443 36.16 -2.33 -27.50
C ARG A 443 35.00 -2.72 -26.55
N GLU A 444 33.77 -2.45 -26.95
CA GLU A 444 32.51 -2.85 -26.26
C GLU A 444 32.38 -4.37 -26.07
N VAL A 445 33.05 -5.16 -26.90
CA VAL A 445 33.01 -6.63 -26.84
C VAL A 445 33.58 -7.15 -25.51
N LEU A 446 34.53 -6.46 -24.88
CA LEU A 446 35.17 -6.94 -23.65
C LEU A 446 34.24 -6.84 -22.43
N PRO A 447 33.62 -5.68 -22.10
CA PRO A 447 32.64 -5.62 -21.02
C PRO A 447 31.44 -6.53 -21.29
N LEU A 448 30.94 -6.60 -22.53
CA LEU A 448 29.85 -7.51 -22.89
C LEU A 448 30.22 -8.97 -22.61
N ALA A 449 31.40 -9.42 -23.03
CA ALA A 449 31.85 -10.79 -22.79
C ALA A 449 31.90 -11.12 -21.29
N SER A 450 32.33 -10.18 -20.45
CA SER A 450 32.34 -10.37 -18.99
C SER A 450 30.94 -10.53 -18.40
N VAL A 451 29.97 -9.69 -18.81
CA VAL A 451 28.58 -9.79 -18.35
C VAL A 451 27.93 -11.09 -18.82
N PHE A 452 28.13 -11.48 -20.09
CA PHE A 452 27.61 -12.73 -20.62
C PHE A 452 28.27 -13.97 -19.97
N SER A 453 29.54 -13.89 -19.59
CA SER A 453 30.21 -14.95 -18.82
C SER A 453 29.54 -15.16 -17.46
N SER A 454 29.26 -14.08 -16.72
CA SER A 454 28.53 -14.13 -15.46
C SER A 454 27.06 -14.54 -15.65
N LEU A 455 26.42 -14.17 -16.77
CA LEU A 455 25.06 -14.62 -17.09
C LEU A 455 25.02 -16.13 -17.30
N LEU A 456 25.99 -16.70 -18.03
CA LEU A 456 26.10 -18.15 -18.17
C LEU A 456 26.31 -18.81 -16.81
N ASN A 457 27.10 -18.22 -15.91
CA ASN A 457 27.25 -18.74 -14.55
C ASN A 457 25.91 -18.77 -13.79
N LEU A 458 25.11 -17.70 -13.88
CA LEU A 458 23.75 -17.69 -13.34
C LEU A 458 22.88 -18.78 -13.99
N LEU A 459 22.90 -18.91 -15.31
CA LEU A 459 22.12 -19.94 -16.03
C LEU A 459 22.53 -21.36 -15.62
N LEU A 460 23.80 -21.60 -15.36
CA LEU A 460 24.30 -22.88 -14.83
C LEU A 460 23.85 -23.12 -13.37
N SER A 461 23.60 -22.06 -12.60
CA SER A 461 23.09 -22.16 -11.22
C SER A 461 21.56 -22.31 -11.12
N LEU A 462 20.81 -21.97 -12.18
CA LEU A 462 19.33 -22.08 -12.18
C LEU A 462 18.81 -23.50 -11.93
N PRO A 463 19.35 -24.58 -12.55
CA PRO A 463 18.90 -25.94 -12.26
C PRO A 463 19.01 -26.29 -10.77
N MET A 464 20.11 -25.88 -10.13
CA MET A 464 20.33 -26.08 -8.69
C MET A 464 19.31 -25.32 -7.85
N MET A 465 19.01 -24.07 -8.23
CA MET A 465 17.97 -23.26 -7.59
C MET A 465 16.61 -23.97 -7.64
N PHE A 466 16.19 -24.43 -8.82
CA PHE A 466 14.94 -25.15 -8.99
C PHE A 466 14.91 -26.47 -8.22
N LEU A 467 16.03 -27.19 -8.15
CA LEU A 467 16.16 -28.41 -7.36
C LEU A 467 15.97 -28.13 -5.86
N VAL A 468 16.64 -27.11 -5.31
CA VAL A 468 16.50 -26.70 -3.91
C VAL A 468 15.06 -26.28 -3.62
N MET A 469 14.45 -25.52 -4.52
CA MET A 469 13.04 -25.10 -4.41
C MET A 469 12.10 -26.30 -4.37
N ALA A 470 12.26 -27.24 -5.31
CA ALA A 470 11.42 -28.43 -5.38
C ALA A 470 11.58 -29.30 -4.12
N LEU A 471 12.82 -29.53 -3.66
CA LEU A 471 13.11 -30.36 -2.50
C LEU A 471 12.58 -29.75 -1.20
N THR A 472 12.77 -28.45 -1.00
CA THR A 472 12.27 -27.74 0.20
C THR A 472 10.73 -27.66 0.22
N GLN A 473 10.09 -27.36 -0.92
CA GLN A 473 8.64 -27.38 -1.02
C GLN A 473 8.08 -28.80 -0.82
N TRP A 474 8.74 -29.82 -1.35
CA TRP A 474 8.35 -31.21 -1.16
C TRP A 474 8.42 -31.63 0.31
N LEU A 475 9.54 -31.34 0.99
CA LEU A 475 9.74 -31.66 2.41
C LEU A 475 8.78 -30.90 3.34
N ALA A 476 8.49 -29.63 3.05
CA ALA A 476 7.68 -28.79 3.94
C ALA A 476 6.17 -28.84 3.65
N LEU A 477 5.76 -28.97 2.38
CA LEU A 477 4.36 -28.87 1.95
C LEU A 477 3.78 -30.20 1.42
N GLY A 478 4.62 -31.20 1.13
CA GLY A 478 4.21 -32.46 0.50
C GLY A 478 3.73 -32.32 -0.96
N ARG A 479 3.80 -31.11 -1.53
CA ARG A 479 3.39 -30.79 -2.90
C ARG A 479 4.26 -29.69 -3.50
N LEU A 480 4.40 -29.71 -4.83
CA LEU A 480 5.11 -28.68 -5.57
C LEU A 480 4.18 -27.52 -5.88
N ASN A 481 4.58 -26.28 -5.56
CA ASN A 481 3.82 -25.07 -5.83
C ASN A 481 4.47 -24.26 -6.96
N PHE A 482 4.55 -24.85 -8.15
CA PHE A 482 5.02 -24.16 -9.35
C PHE A 482 3.85 -23.47 -10.05
N ALA A 483 3.97 -22.15 -10.24
CA ALA A 483 3.03 -21.38 -11.04
C ALA A 483 3.61 -21.09 -12.43
N TRP A 484 2.75 -20.88 -13.44
CA TRP A 484 3.15 -20.48 -14.80
C TRP A 484 4.00 -19.18 -14.85
N THR A 485 4.05 -18.43 -13.75
CA THR A 485 4.83 -17.19 -13.61
C THR A 485 6.31 -17.37 -13.96
N PHE A 486 6.91 -18.57 -13.84
CA PHE A 486 8.29 -18.82 -14.25
C PHE A 486 8.55 -18.45 -15.73
N ALA A 487 7.51 -18.41 -16.58
CA ALA A 487 7.61 -17.98 -17.97
C ALA A 487 8.10 -16.52 -18.13
N TYR A 488 8.02 -15.70 -17.07
CA TYR A 488 8.56 -14.33 -17.04
C TYR A 488 10.06 -14.26 -16.71
N LEU A 489 10.68 -15.38 -16.30
CA LEU A 489 12.10 -15.42 -15.93
C LEU A 489 13.05 -14.95 -17.07
N PRO A 490 12.83 -15.31 -18.36
CA PRO A 490 13.63 -14.76 -19.46
C PRO A 490 13.54 -13.23 -19.57
N VAL A 491 12.37 -12.65 -19.31
CA VAL A 491 12.17 -11.19 -19.35
C VAL A 491 12.95 -10.52 -18.24
N LEU A 492 12.92 -11.06 -17.01
CA LEU A 492 13.72 -10.54 -15.91
C LEU A 492 15.22 -10.64 -16.16
N LEU A 493 15.68 -11.77 -16.72
CA LEU A 493 17.09 -11.95 -17.08
C LEU A 493 17.54 -10.91 -18.11
N ILE A 494 16.70 -10.58 -19.09
CA ILE A 494 16.99 -9.52 -20.07
C ILE A 494 17.10 -8.17 -19.36
N ILE A 495 16.12 -7.81 -18.53
CA ILE A 495 16.13 -6.53 -17.80
C ILE A 495 17.39 -6.40 -16.93
N GLN A 496 17.70 -7.44 -16.16
CA GLN A 496 18.90 -7.46 -15.32
C GLN A 496 20.18 -7.39 -16.17
N THR A 497 20.25 -8.10 -17.29
CA THR A 497 21.44 -8.07 -18.16
C THR A 497 21.64 -6.68 -18.77
N LEU A 498 20.58 -6.02 -19.25
CA LEU A 498 20.68 -4.65 -19.76
C LEU A 498 21.18 -3.67 -18.68
N PHE A 499 20.71 -3.83 -17.45
CA PHE A 499 21.18 -3.04 -16.31
C PHE A 499 22.68 -3.23 -16.06
N LEU A 500 23.13 -4.48 -16.01
CA LEU A 500 24.52 -4.82 -15.75
C LEU A 500 25.44 -4.39 -16.89
N VAL A 501 25.01 -4.50 -18.15
CA VAL A 501 25.74 -3.97 -19.31
C VAL A 501 25.94 -2.46 -19.19
N GLY A 502 24.89 -1.71 -18.80
CA GLY A 502 25.00 -0.27 -18.58
C GLY A 502 26.01 0.11 -17.50
N MET A 503 25.90 -0.53 -16.34
CA MET A 503 26.80 -0.29 -15.20
C MET A 503 28.24 -0.68 -15.52
N THR A 504 28.46 -1.83 -16.15
CA THR A 504 29.80 -2.31 -16.52
C THR A 504 30.44 -1.46 -17.60
N PHE A 505 29.70 -0.95 -18.59
CA PHE A 505 30.25 0.01 -19.54
C PHE A 505 30.74 1.29 -18.83
N PHE A 506 29.96 1.83 -17.90
CA PHE A 506 30.40 3.01 -17.15
C PHE A 506 31.66 2.73 -16.31
N LEU A 507 31.62 1.68 -15.49
CA LEU A 507 32.69 1.37 -14.54
C LEU A 507 33.98 0.90 -15.23
N SER A 508 33.88 0.12 -16.30
CA SER A 508 35.05 -0.33 -17.07
C SER A 508 35.77 0.83 -17.74
N ALA A 509 35.03 1.78 -18.33
CA ALA A 509 35.62 2.99 -18.90
C ALA A 509 36.29 3.85 -17.81
N PHE A 510 35.65 4.00 -16.66
CA PHE A 510 36.20 4.78 -15.55
C PHE A 510 37.47 4.14 -14.94
N ALA A 511 37.49 2.81 -14.84
CA ALA A 511 38.61 2.05 -14.28
C ALA A 511 39.91 2.16 -15.09
N VAL A 512 39.83 2.40 -16.41
CA VAL A 512 41.02 2.62 -17.26
C VAL A 512 41.77 3.87 -16.82
N PHE A 513 41.07 4.97 -16.52
CA PHE A 513 41.67 6.22 -16.07
C PHE A 513 42.03 6.20 -14.58
N VAL A 514 41.18 5.56 -13.76
CA VAL A 514 41.35 5.49 -12.31
C VAL A 514 41.38 4.03 -11.88
N ARG A 515 42.58 3.45 -11.79
CA ARG A 515 42.77 2.02 -11.47
C ARG A 515 42.21 1.63 -10.10
N ASP A 516 42.20 2.56 -9.14
CA ASP A 516 41.66 2.33 -7.78
C ASP A 516 40.15 2.05 -7.77
N THR A 517 39.43 2.42 -8.83
CA THR A 517 38.02 2.07 -9.04
C THR A 517 37.78 0.58 -8.84
N VAL A 518 38.73 -0.25 -9.27
CA VAL A 518 38.65 -1.70 -9.17
C VAL A 518 38.52 -2.19 -7.72
N HIS A 519 39.23 -1.54 -6.80
CA HIS A 519 39.17 -1.85 -5.37
C HIS A 519 37.93 -1.22 -4.73
N LEU A 520 37.62 0.03 -5.09
CA LEU A 520 36.44 0.74 -4.59
C LEU A 520 35.14 0.00 -4.92
N VAL A 521 35.01 -0.52 -6.15
CA VAL A 521 33.83 -1.29 -6.58
C VAL A 521 33.62 -2.53 -5.71
N GLY A 522 34.69 -3.21 -5.29
CA GLY A 522 34.59 -4.36 -4.38
C GLY A 522 33.93 -3.99 -3.04
N ILE A 523 34.34 -2.88 -2.45
CA ILE A 523 33.79 -2.37 -1.18
C ILE A 523 32.33 -1.94 -1.37
N VAL A 524 32.04 -1.20 -2.46
CA VAL A 524 30.68 -0.72 -2.77
C VAL A 524 29.71 -1.87 -2.98
N ILE A 525 30.12 -2.94 -3.67
CA ILE A 525 29.27 -4.14 -3.85
C ILE A 525 28.93 -4.77 -2.50
N GLN A 526 29.89 -4.88 -1.58
CA GLN A 526 29.64 -5.42 -0.24
C GLN A 526 28.64 -4.55 0.55
N PHE A 527 28.77 -3.23 0.51
CA PHE A 527 27.80 -2.32 1.14
C PHE A 527 26.42 -2.40 0.49
N TRP A 528 26.38 -2.45 -0.84
CA TRP A 528 25.15 -2.48 -1.62
C TRP A 528 24.36 -3.78 -1.44
N PHE A 529 25.03 -4.89 -1.10
CA PHE A 529 24.38 -6.14 -0.70
C PHE A 529 23.45 -5.94 0.50
N PHE A 530 23.90 -5.25 1.54
CA PHE A 530 23.09 -5.01 2.74
C PHE A 530 21.97 -4.00 2.52
N LEU A 531 22.18 -3.02 1.61
CA LEU A 531 21.14 -2.08 1.20
C LEU A 531 20.04 -2.74 0.35
N THR A 532 20.34 -3.90 -0.25
CA THR A 532 19.41 -4.63 -1.09
C THR A 532 18.70 -5.71 -0.24
N PRO A 533 17.38 -5.88 -0.37
CA PRO A 533 16.64 -6.88 0.42
C PRO A 533 16.93 -8.30 -0.08
N VAL A 534 18.14 -8.83 0.12
CA VAL A 534 18.56 -10.17 -0.34
C VAL A 534 18.23 -11.26 0.68
N PHE A 535 18.46 -11.01 1.97
CA PHE A 535 18.20 -11.96 3.06
C PHE A 535 17.01 -11.54 3.95
N TYR A 536 16.47 -10.34 3.76
CA TYR A 536 15.29 -9.83 4.46
C TYR A 536 14.20 -9.38 3.48
N SER A 537 12.98 -9.17 3.97
CA SER A 537 11.84 -8.64 3.20
C SER A 537 11.66 -7.14 3.46
N LEU A 538 11.22 -6.38 2.45
CA LEU A 538 10.95 -4.95 2.61
C LEU A 538 9.75 -4.66 3.52
N ASP A 539 8.86 -5.64 3.70
CA ASP A 539 7.70 -5.54 4.59
C ASP A 539 8.09 -5.44 6.07
N LEU A 540 9.24 -6.02 6.47
CA LEU A 540 9.76 -5.96 7.83
C LEU A 540 10.19 -4.54 8.25
N ILE A 541 10.67 -3.73 7.31
CA ILE A 541 11.19 -2.38 7.59
C ILE A 541 10.04 -1.37 7.75
N GLY A 542 8.95 -1.55 6.99
CA GLY A 542 7.80 -0.65 7.00
C GLY A 542 8.10 0.81 6.60
N GLY A 543 7.05 1.60 6.43
CA GLY A 543 7.16 3.07 6.32
C GLY A 543 7.76 3.63 5.02
N SER A 544 8.26 4.87 5.09
CA SER A 544 8.80 5.63 3.95
C SER A 544 10.17 5.12 3.48
N LEU A 545 10.99 4.55 4.37
CA LEU A 545 12.32 4.04 4.06
C LEU A 545 12.27 2.85 3.09
N ALA A 546 11.37 1.89 3.31
CA ALA A 546 11.18 0.76 2.39
C ALA A 546 10.81 1.24 0.97
N ARG A 547 9.99 2.30 0.87
CA ARG A 547 9.65 2.94 -0.41
C ARG A 547 10.87 3.59 -1.05
N VAL A 548 11.69 4.33 -0.29
CA VAL A 548 12.91 4.97 -0.82
C VAL A 548 13.88 3.91 -1.35
N VAL A 549 14.12 2.82 -0.62
CA VAL A 549 15.01 1.74 -1.06
C VAL A 549 14.48 1.11 -2.36
N ARG A 550 13.17 0.78 -2.42
CA ARG A 550 12.53 0.23 -3.62
C ARG A 550 12.56 1.19 -4.81
N TRP A 551 12.66 2.51 -4.59
CA TRP A 551 12.65 3.52 -5.65
C TRP A 551 14.05 3.88 -6.14
N LEU A 552 15.02 3.96 -5.24
CA LEU A 552 16.37 4.42 -5.57
C LEU A 552 17.29 3.29 -6.02
N ASN A 553 17.05 2.05 -5.56
CA ASN A 553 17.89 0.89 -5.86
C ASN A 553 17.21 -0.02 -6.91
N PRO A 554 17.64 0.00 -8.20
CA PRO A 554 17.06 -0.85 -9.24
C PRO A 554 17.22 -2.34 -8.93
N MET A 555 18.32 -2.74 -8.29
CA MET A 555 18.58 -4.13 -7.93
C MET A 555 17.60 -4.63 -6.86
N ALA A 556 17.17 -3.76 -5.94
CA ALA A 556 16.13 -4.11 -4.96
C ALA A 556 14.82 -4.50 -5.65
N SER A 557 14.39 -3.71 -6.64
CA SER A 557 13.17 -4.03 -7.40
C SER A 557 13.33 -5.30 -8.26
N ILE A 558 14.50 -5.51 -8.87
CA ILE A 558 14.77 -6.72 -9.67
C ILE A 558 14.67 -7.97 -8.79
N ILE A 559 15.26 -7.96 -7.59
CA ILE A 559 15.20 -9.09 -6.66
C ILE A 559 13.77 -9.34 -6.17
N GLU A 560 12.98 -8.30 -5.92
CA GLU A 560 11.56 -8.46 -5.61
C GLU A 560 10.80 -9.14 -6.75
N PHE A 561 11.06 -8.78 -8.02
CA PHE A 561 10.42 -9.47 -9.14
C PHE A 561 10.82 -10.94 -9.25
N TYR A 562 12.09 -11.28 -8.99
CA TYR A 562 12.52 -12.69 -8.91
C TYR A 562 11.76 -13.43 -7.82
N ARG A 563 11.56 -12.79 -6.66
CA ARG A 563 10.79 -13.35 -5.54
C ARG A 563 9.32 -13.51 -5.89
N GLU A 564 8.66 -12.49 -6.41
CA GLU A 564 7.22 -12.54 -6.77
C GLU A 564 6.93 -13.66 -7.77
N ILE A 565 7.83 -13.88 -8.73
CA ILE A 565 7.67 -14.87 -9.80
C ILE A 565 7.99 -16.30 -9.36
N LEU A 566 9.00 -16.50 -8.50
CA LEU A 566 9.50 -17.83 -8.13
C LEU A 566 9.02 -18.30 -6.74
N TYR A 567 8.84 -17.38 -5.80
CA TYR A 567 8.47 -17.66 -4.41
C TYR A 567 7.05 -17.15 -4.09
N GLY A 568 6.74 -15.91 -4.44
CA GLY A 568 5.49 -15.21 -4.10
C GLY A 568 5.69 -14.07 -3.10
N ASN A 569 4.58 -13.56 -2.56
CA ASN A 569 4.62 -12.59 -1.47
C ASN A 569 5.15 -13.24 -0.19
N THR A 570 5.82 -12.46 0.67
CA THR A 570 6.30 -12.98 1.95
C THR A 570 5.14 -13.24 2.90
N VAL A 571 5.07 -14.45 3.44
CA VAL A 571 3.99 -14.89 4.32
C VAL A 571 4.55 -15.56 5.58
N ALA A 572 3.77 -15.47 6.67
CA ALA A 572 4.09 -16.09 7.95
C ALA A 572 4.15 -17.63 7.86
N ILE A 573 4.91 -18.26 8.74
CA ILE A 573 4.95 -19.73 8.89
C ILE A 573 3.53 -20.29 9.04
N GLY A 574 3.18 -21.28 8.22
CA GLY A 574 1.86 -21.93 8.19
C GLY A 574 0.98 -21.53 6.99
N GLN A 575 1.33 -20.44 6.29
CA GLN A 575 0.68 -20.05 5.04
C GLN A 575 1.60 -20.35 3.84
N ILE A 576 0.99 -20.61 2.68
CA ILE A 576 1.72 -21.00 1.47
C ILE A 576 1.93 -19.75 0.60
N PRO A 577 3.17 -19.33 0.33
CA PRO A 577 3.43 -18.21 -0.56
C PRO A 577 2.99 -18.60 -1.98
N THR A 578 2.21 -17.73 -2.62
CA THR A 578 1.70 -17.91 -3.98
C THR A 578 2.46 -17.00 -4.95
N PRO A 579 3.12 -17.57 -5.96
CA PRO A 579 3.75 -16.76 -6.99
C PRO A 579 2.71 -15.96 -7.79
N ALA A 580 3.04 -14.70 -8.08
CA ALA A 580 2.18 -13.78 -8.81
C ALA A 580 2.99 -13.01 -9.87
N PRO A 581 2.37 -12.58 -10.97
CA PRO A 581 3.05 -11.71 -11.92
C PRO A 581 3.37 -10.37 -11.25
N PRO A 582 4.57 -9.81 -11.47
CA PRO A 582 4.96 -8.54 -10.88
C PRO A 582 4.09 -7.41 -11.42
N ALA A 583 3.88 -6.39 -10.57
CA ALA A 583 3.07 -5.23 -10.92
C ALA A 583 3.66 -4.52 -12.17
N LEU A 584 2.85 -4.42 -13.23
CA LEU A 584 3.29 -3.88 -14.52
C LEU A 584 3.86 -2.45 -14.42
N ASP A 585 3.31 -1.62 -13.54
CA ASP A 585 3.80 -0.27 -13.25
C ASP A 585 5.23 -0.29 -12.68
N SER A 586 5.50 -1.22 -11.76
CA SER A 586 6.82 -1.37 -11.15
C SER A 586 7.83 -1.90 -12.18
N MET A 587 7.44 -2.86 -13.03
CA MET A 587 8.29 -3.36 -14.12
C MET A 587 8.63 -2.25 -15.12
N LEU A 588 7.64 -1.47 -15.57
CA LEU A 588 7.84 -0.38 -16.52
C LEU A 588 8.80 0.68 -15.96
N ARG A 589 8.63 1.04 -14.69
CA ARG A 589 9.53 1.98 -14.00
C ARG A 589 10.97 1.46 -13.98
N VAL A 590 11.17 0.20 -13.57
CA VAL A 590 12.51 -0.40 -13.54
C VAL A 590 13.09 -0.45 -14.95
N LEU A 591 12.31 -0.88 -15.94
CA LEU A 591 12.74 -0.90 -17.34
C LEU A 591 13.22 0.47 -17.81
N VAL A 592 12.48 1.55 -17.50
CA VAL A 592 12.89 2.92 -17.82
C VAL A 592 14.21 3.27 -17.13
N THR A 593 14.35 3.00 -15.83
CA THR A 593 15.61 3.28 -15.11
C THR A 593 16.79 2.51 -15.69
N VAL A 594 16.59 1.24 -16.05
CA VAL A 594 17.61 0.38 -16.67
C VAL A 594 18.03 0.91 -18.02
N LEU A 595 17.08 1.32 -18.86
CA LEU A 595 17.36 1.88 -20.18
C LEU A 595 18.12 3.21 -20.06
N LEU A 596 17.80 4.06 -19.07
CA LEU A 596 18.53 5.29 -18.80
C LEU A 596 19.98 5.02 -18.38
N ILE A 597 20.20 4.05 -17.47
CA ILE A 597 21.54 3.66 -17.03
C ILE A 597 22.34 3.06 -18.18
N LEU A 598 21.73 2.20 -18.99
CA LEU A 598 22.34 1.65 -20.19
C LEU A 598 22.76 2.75 -21.17
N ALA A 599 21.85 3.68 -21.47
CA ALA A 599 22.13 4.78 -22.38
C ALA A 599 23.25 5.69 -21.87
N ALA A 600 23.23 6.04 -20.58
CA ALA A 600 24.25 6.88 -19.95
C ALA A 600 25.62 6.18 -19.91
N GLY A 601 25.66 4.93 -19.47
CA GLY A 601 26.89 4.13 -19.40
C GLY A 601 27.51 3.88 -20.77
N TYR A 602 26.68 3.52 -21.75
CA TYR A 602 27.11 3.34 -23.13
C TYR A 602 27.65 4.63 -23.76
N TRP A 603 26.95 5.75 -23.55
CA TRP A 603 27.39 7.06 -24.04
C TRP A 603 28.73 7.48 -23.44
N PHE A 604 28.93 7.26 -22.14
CA PHE A 604 30.19 7.56 -21.46
C PHE A 604 31.32 6.68 -21.99
N PHE A 605 31.10 5.36 -22.08
CA PHE A 605 32.06 4.41 -22.63
C PHE A 605 32.50 4.78 -24.04
N GLN A 606 31.54 5.12 -24.92
CA GLN A 606 31.83 5.47 -26.30
C GLN A 606 32.72 6.70 -26.43
N ARG A 607 32.51 7.73 -25.60
CA ARG A 607 33.34 8.93 -25.60
C ARG A 607 34.78 8.66 -25.20
N GLN A 608 34.97 7.81 -24.19
CA GLN A 608 36.29 7.47 -23.69
C GLN A 608 36.97 6.37 -24.49
N SER A 609 36.19 5.61 -25.26
CA SER A 609 36.66 4.42 -25.94
C SER A 609 37.89 4.67 -26.80
N ALA A 610 38.03 5.82 -27.45
CA ALA A 610 39.17 6.16 -28.31
C ALA A 610 40.51 6.23 -27.54
N GLN A 611 40.49 6.76 -26.31
CA GLN A 611 41.69 7.03 -25.49
C GLN A 611 42.26 5.77 -24.82
N PHE A 612 41.52 4.66 -24.79
CA PHE A 612 41.98 3.44 -24.11
C PHE A 612 43.31 2.89 -24.64
N GLY A 613 43.64 3.12 -25.91
CA GLY A 613 44.91 2.66 -26.48
C GLY A 613 46.14 3.40 -25.94
N GLU A 614 45.97 4.63 -25.48
CA GLU A 614 47.04 5.50 -24.97
C GLU A 614 47.23 5.33 -23.46
N GLU A 615 46.16 5.08 -22.72
CA GLU A 615 46.14 4.99 -21.23
C GLU A 615 46.45 3.59 -20.67
N LEU A 616 46.25 2.54 -21.48
CA LEU A 616 46.61 1.14 -21.15
C LEU A 616 48.07 0.88 -21.48
#